data_AF-F6U3Y9-F1
#
_entry.id   AF-F6U3Y9-F1
#
_cell.length_a   1.000
_cell.length_b   1.000
_cell.length_c   1.000
_cell.angle_alpha   90.00
_cell.angle_beta   90.00
_cell.angle_gamma   90.00
#
_symmetry.space_group_name_H-M   'P 1'
#
loop_
_entity.id
_entity.type
_entity.pdbx_description
1 polymer ?
#
loop_
_entity_poly.entity_id
_entity_poly.type
_entity_poly.pdbx_seq_one_letter_code
_entity_poly.pdbx_strand_id
1 'polypeptide(L)'
;EPPVNVPLARLRYREHNANVRRAVPEDKILYFSHSDGWEPLCKFLGVPVPSKPYPHRNKGGEIVEEIVSESYVFVQIKKEVRIALSLLVLAIALLSYFFLF
;
A
#
# COMPACT_ATOMS: atom_id res chain seq x y z
N GLU A 1 -11.15 -3.57 15.25
CA GLU A 1 -11.00 -2.11 15.03
C GLU A 1 -12.27 -1.40 15.45
N PRO A 2 -12.20 -0.19 16.04
CA PRO A 2 -13.41 0.58 16.31
C PRO A 2 -14.11 0.92 14.98
N PRO A 3 -15.46 0.92 14.94
CA PRO A 3 -16.18 1.22 13.71
C PRO A 3 -15.86 2.66 13.27
N VAL A 4 -15.52 2.83 11.99
CA VAL A 4 -15.31 4.15 11.41
C VAL A 4 -16.58 4.97 11.55
N ASN A 5 -16.48 6.16 12.13
CA ASN A 5 -17.57 7.13 12.13
C ASN A 5 -17.71 7.73 10.72
N VAL A 6 -18.49 7.05 9.87
CA VAL A 6 -18.67 7.41 8.46
C VAL A 6 -19.19 8.85 8.27
N PRO A 7 -20.18 9.35 9.03
CA PRO A 7 -20.59 10.75 8.94
C PRO A 7 -19.45 11.74 9.19
N LEU A 8 -18.65 11.51 10.25
CA LEU A 8 -17.51 12.37 10.58
C LEU A 8 -16.43 12.31 9.49
N ALA A 9 -16.11 11.12 8.97
CA ALA A 9 -15.13 10.96 7.90
C ALA A 9 -15.54 11.73 6.63
N ARG A 10 -16.82 11.63 6.23
CA ARG A 10 -17.37 12.37 5.09
C ARG A 10 -17.36 13.88 5.32
N LEU A 11 -17.64 14.33 6.54
CA LEU A 11 -17.56 15.75 6.91
C LEU A 11 -16.12 16.26 6.72
N ARG A 12 -15.14 15.57 7.31
CA ARG A 12 -13.72 15.94 7.21
C ARG A 12 -13.22 15.96 5.77
N TYR A 13 -13.61 14.98 4.96
CA TYR A 13 -13.30 14.95 3.53
C TYR A 13 -13.83 16.19 2.80
N ARG A 14 -15.08 16.58 3.04
CA ARG A 14 -15.68 17.77 2.40
C ARG A 14 -15.06 19.08 2.90
N GLU A 15 -14.81 19.20 4.20
CA GLU A 15 -14.15 20.36 4.80
C GLU A 15 -12.76 20.58 4.18
N HIS A 16 -11.97 19.52 4.08
CA HIS A 16 -10.64 19.57 3.47
C HIS A 16 -10.71 20.05 2.01
N ASN A 17 -11.55 19.41 1.19
CA ASN A 17 -11.70 19.79 -0.21
C ASN A 17 -12.19 21.24 -0.37
N ALA A 18 -13.12 21.70 0.46
CA ALA A 18 -13.60 23.08 0.44
C ALA A 18 -12.51 24.08 0.85
N ASN A 19 -11.66 23.72 1.81
CA ASN A 19 -10.52 24.54 2.23
C ASN A 19 -9.49 24.68 1.09
N VAL A 20 -9.17 23.58 0.39
CA VAL A 20 -8.25 23.62 -0.76
C VAL A 20 -8.79 24.54 -1.86
N ARG A 21 -10.07 24.40 -2.24
CA ARG A 21 -10.70 25.27 -3.26
C ARG A 21 -10.71 26.75 -2.89
N ARG A 22 -10.86 27.07 -1.59
CA ARG A 22 -10.84 28.46 -1.11
C ARG A 22 -9.44 29.06 -1.05
N ALA A 23 -8.42 28.23 -0.83
CA ALA A 23 -7.06 28.68 -0.59
C ALA A 23 -6.20 28.76 -1.86
N VAL A 24 -6.53 27.99 -2.89
CA VAL A 24 -5.74 27.88 -4.13
C VAL A 24 -6.40 28.73 -5.24
N PRO A 25 -5.65 29.58 -5.96
CA PRO A 25 -6.15 30.27 -7.15
C PRO A 25 -6.73 29.30 -8.19
N GLU A 26 -7.81 29.69 -8.88
CA GLU A 26 -8.51 28.84 -9.85
C GLU A 26 -7.62 28.36 -11.01
N ASP A 27 -6.63 29.15 -11.42
CA ASP A 27 -5.66 28.78 -12.46
C ASP A 27 -4.62 27.75 -11.98
N LYS A 28 -4.54 27.50 -10.68
CA LYS A 28 -3.60 26.56 -10.03
C LYS A 28 -4.28 25.33 -9.44
N ILE A 29 -5.58 25.12 -9.71
CA ILE A 29 -6.31 23.95 -9.25
C ILE A 29 -6.75 23.08 -10.44
N LEU A 30 -6.51 21.77 -10.32
CA LEU A 30 -7.05 20.77 -11.23
C LEU A 30 -8.00 19.86 -10.44
N TYR A 31 -9.27 19.84 -10.85
CA TYR A 31 -10.22 18.82 -10.37
C TYR A 31 -9.99 17.55 -11.16
N PHE A 32 -9.56 16.49 -10.49
CA PHE A 32 -9.06 15.28 -11.13
C PHE A 32 -9.54 14.02 -10.42
N SER A 33 -9.94 13.02 -11.20
CA SER A 33 -10.23 11.65 -10.80
C SER A 33 -9.26 10.68 -11.47
N HIS A 34 -8.97 9.55 -10.82
CA HIS A 34 -8.13 8.49 -11.39
C HIS A 34 -8.66 7.96 -12.75
N SER A 35 -9.98 8.07 -12.97
CA SER A 35 -10.63 7.71 -14.24
C SER A 35 -10.26 8.63 -15.40
N ASP A 36 -9.75 9.83 -15.12
CA ASP A 36 -9.50 10.85 -16.12
C ASP A 36 -8.19 10.60 -16.89
N GLY A 37 -7.31 9.74 -16.35
CA GLY A 37 -6.09 9.31 -17.03
C GLY A 37 -5.03 10.40 -17.17
N TRP A 38 -4.13 10.24 -18.16
CA TRP A 38 -2.98 11.14 -18.32
C TRP A 38 -3.34 12.49 -18.91
N GLU A 39 -4.28 12.55 -19.84
CA GLU A 39 -4.51 13.73 -20.69
C GLU A 39 -4.78 15.03 -19.91
N PRO A 40 -5.76 15.10 -18.98
CA PRO A 40 -6.03 16.35 -18.26
C PRO A 40 -4.91 16.73 -17.30
N LEU A 41 -4.23 15.75 -16.70
CA LEU A 41 -3.11 15.99 -15.81
C LEU A 41 -1.89 16.56 -16.56
N CYS A 42 -1.49 15.92 -17.66
CA CYS A 42 -0.38 16.35 -18.49
C CYS A 42 -0.64 17.74 -19.09
N LYS A 43 -1.88 18.01 -19.54
CA LYS A 43 -2.29 19.34 -20.03
C LYS A 43 -2.14 20.42 -18.96
N PHE A 44 -2.59 20.15 -17.74
CA PHE A 44 -2.48 21.08 -16.62
C PHE A 44 -1.02 21.37 -16.23
N LEU A 45 -0.17 20.34 -16.28
CA LEU A 45 1.25 20.45 -15.92
C LEU A 45 2.15 20.97 -17.07
N GLY A 46 1.63 21.08 -18.30
CA GLY A 46 2.41 21.51 -19.45
C GLY A 46 3.46 20.50 -19.91
N VAL A 47 3.21 19.21 -19.73
CA VAL A 47 4.14 18.11 -20.06
C VAL A 47 3.53 17.15 -21.09
N PRO A 48 4.34 16.40 -21.87
CA PRO A 48 3.82 15.43 -22.83
C PRO A 48 3.11 14.26 -22.14
N VAL A 49 2.10 13.71 -22.81
CA VAL A 49 1.41 12.48 -22.39
C VAL A 49 2.33 11.27 -22.63
N PRO A 50 2.59 10.43 -21.61
CA PRO A 50 3.43 9.26 -21.78
C PRO A 50 2.67 8.14 -22.52
N SER A 51 3.41 7.25 -23.21
CA SER A 51 2.83 6.12 -23.95
C SER A 51 2.35 4.96 -23.06
N LYS A 52 2.69 4.99 -21.77
CA LYS A 52 2.30 3.94 -20.80
C LYS A 52 0.87 4.19 -20.27
N PRO A 53 0.13 3.13 -19.90
CA PRO A 53 -1.18 3.28 -19.29
C PRO A 53 -1.11 4.06 -17.97
N TYR A 54 -2.21 4.73 -17.62
CA TYR A 54 -2.33 5.41 -16.33
C TYR A 54 -2.28 4.38 -15.18
N PRO A 55 -1.48 4.62 -14.12
CA PRO A 55 -1.25 3.62 -13.09
C PRO A 55 -2.50 3.39 -12.23
N HIS A 56 -2.78 2.12 -11.93
CA HIS A 56 -3.87 1.70 -11.05
C HIS A 56 -3.43 0.55 -10.13
N ARG A 57 -2.34 0.78 -9.39
CA ARG A 57 -1.73 -0.25 -8.52
C ARG A 57 -2.44 -0.43 -7.18
N ASN A 58 -2.82 0.65 -6.50
CA ASN A 58 -3.41 0.58 -5.16
C ASN A 58 -4.93 0.30 -5.19
N LYS A 59 -5.35 -0.77 -5.88
CA LYS A 59 -6.75 -1.18 -5.89
C LYS A 59 -7.09 -1.78 -4.52
N GLY A 60 -8.18 -1.34 -3.89
CA GLY A 60 -8.65 -1.94 -2.63
C GLY A 60 -7.71 -1.83 -1.42
N GLY A 61 -6.61 -1.08 -1.50
CA GLY A 61 -5.59 -1.05 -0.44
C GLY A 61 -4.56 -2.19 -0.53
N GLU A 62 -4.58 -2.99 -1.60
CA GLU A 62 -3.73 -4.17 -1.80
C GLU A 62 -2.23 -3.84 -1.76
N ILE A 63 -1.84 -2.58 -2.02
CA ILE A 63 -0.44 -2.16 -1.98
C ILE A 63 0.19 -2.30 -0.59
N VAL A 64 -0.63 -2.28 0.47
CA VAL A 64 -0.12 -2.44 1.85
C VAL A 64 0.42 -3.85 2.06
N GLU A 65 -0.27 -4.87 1.57
CA GLU A 65 0.19 -6.26 1.68
C GLU A 65 1.45 -6.49 0.84
N GLU A 66 1.52 -5.92 -0.38
CA GLU A 66 2.71 -5.92 -1.23
C GLU A 66 3.91 -5.29 -0.50
N ILE A 67 3.77 -4.03 -0.02
CA ILE A 67 4.83 -3.29 0.69
C ILE A 67 5.30 -4.04 1.95
N VAL A 68 4.38 -4.63 2.71
CA VAL A 68 4.71 -5.38 3.92
C VAL A 68 5.45 -6.67 3.56
N SER A 69 5.02 -7.38 2.52
CA SER A 69 5.62 -8.65 2.10
C SER A 69 7.00 -8.50 1.43
N GLU A 70 7.22 -7.39 0.72
CA GLU A 70 8.49 -7.03 0.07
C GLU A 70 9.46 -6.29 1.00
N SER A 71 9.02 -5.90 2.20
CA SER A 71 9.91 -5.30 3.19
C SER A 71 11.08 -6.24 3.49
N TYR A 72 12.30 -5.73 3.33
CA TYR A 72 13.56 -6.42 3.61
C TYR A 72 13.55 -7.12 4.97
N VAL A 73 12.93 -6.47 5.98
CA VAL A 73 12.80 -7.01 7.34
C VAL A 73 11.91 -8.27 7.37
N PHE A 74 10.79 -8.27 6.67
CA PHE A 74 9.84 -9.40 6.68
C PHE A 74 10.40 -10.60 5.90
N VAL A 75 11.12 -10.33 4.81
CA VAL A 75 11.86 -11.36 4.05
C VAL A 75 12.94 -12.01 4.92
N GLN A 76 13.72 -11.20 5.64
CA GLN A 76 14.77 -11.69 6.52
C GLN A 76 14.20 -12.53 7.68
N ILE A 77 13.16 -12.03 8.36
CA ILE A 77 12.50 -12.77 9.45
C ILE A 77 11.97 -14.12 8.96
N LYS A 78 11.30 -14.16 7.79
CA LYS A 78 10.81 -15.44 7.22
C LYS A 78 11.93 -16.44 6.96
N LYS A 79 13.10 -15.97 6.50
CA LYS A 79 14.27 -16.83 6.26
C LYS A 79 14.81 -17.41 7.57
N GLU A 80 15.03 -16.55 8.58
CA GLU A 80 15.57 -16.99 9.88
C GLU A 80 14.60 -17.93 10.61
N VAL A 81 13.29 -17.63 10.60
CA VAL A 81 12.26 -18.49 11.20
C VAL A 81 12.24 -19.86 10.52
N ARG A 82 12.35 -19.92 9.18
CA ARG A 82 12.40 -21.19 8.45
C ARG A 82 13.61 -22.03 8.86
N ILE A 83 14.79 -21.42 8.95
CA ILE A 83 16.02 -22.10 9.37
C ILE A 83 15.87 -22.64 10.80
N ALA A 84 15.41 -21.80 11.73
CA ALA A 84 15.23 -22.20 13.12
C ALA A 84 14.24 -23.37 13.27
N LEU A 85 13.11 -23.34 12.54
CA LEU A 85 12.14 -24.43 12.54
C LEU A 85 12.72 -25.72 11.97
N SER A 86 13.48 -25.65 10.88
CA SER A 86 14.16 -26.82 10.31
C SER A 86 15.15 -27.45 11.28
N LEU A 87 15.94 -26.63 11.99
CA LEU A 87 16.88 -27.12 13.01
C LEU A 87 16.16 -27.72 14.22
N LEU A 88 15.06 -27.12 14.66
CA LEU A 88 14.24 -27.63 15.75
C LEU A 88 13.66 -29.02 15.42
N VAL A 89 13.10 -29.19 14.22
CA VAL A 89 12.57 -30.48 13.76
C VAL A 89 13.67 -31.53 13.69
N LEU A 90 14.85 -31.16 13.17
CA LEU A 90 16.00 -32.06 13.13
C LEU A 90 16.44 -32.49 14.54
N ALA A 91 16.53 -31.54 15.48
CA ALA A 91 16.90 -31.82 16.86
C ALA A 91 15.88 -32.76 17.55
N ILE A 92 14.58 -32.52 17.36
CA ILE A 92 13.52 -33.38 17.87
C ILE A 92 13.63 -34.78 17.28
N ALA A 93 13.88 -34.91 15.98
CA ALA A 93 14.05 -36.20 15.33
C ALA A 93 15.27 -36.97 15.88
N LEU A 94 16.41 -36.30 16.05
CA LEU A 94 17.62 -36.88 16.63
C LEU A 94 17.41 -37.33 18.08
N LEU A 95 16.73 -36.50 18.90
CA LEU A 95 16.38 -36.86 20.27
C LEU A 95 15.45 -38.07 20.29
N SER A 96 14.40 -38.09 19.48
CA SER A 96 13.49 -39.23 19.41
C SER A 96 14.20 -40.52 19.00
N TYR A 97 15.16 -40.44 18.07
CA TYR A 97 15.95 -41.60 17.65
C TYR A 97 16.78 -42.16 18.81
N PHE A 98 17.52 -41.29 19.51
CA PHE A 98 18.39 -41.68 20.63
C PHE A 98 17.62 -42.29 21.82
N PHE A 99 16.36 -41.89 22.04
CA PHE A 99 15.54 -42.44 23.13
C PHE A 99 14.75 -43.69 22.74
N LEU A 100 14.51 -43.94 21.45
CA LEU A 100 13.70 -45.06 20.96
C LEU A 100 14.53 -46.24 20.41
N PHE A 101 15.80 -46.02 20.07
CA PHE A 101 16.73 -47.01 19.51
C PHE A 101 18.10 -46.92 20.19
#